data_AF-A0A919AZ47-F1
#
_entry.id   AF-A0A919AZ47-F1
#
_cell.length_a   1.000
_cell.length_b   1.000
_cell.length_c   1.000
_cell.angle_alpha   90.00
_cell.angle_beta   90.00
_cell.angle_gamma   90.00
#
_symmetry.space_group_name_H-M   'P 1'
#
loop_
_entity.id
_entity.type
_entity.pdbx_description
1 polymer ?
#
loop_
_entity_poly.entity_id
_entity_poly.type
_entity_poly.pdbx_seq_one_letter_code
_entity_poly.pdbx_strand_id
1 'polypeptide(L)'
;MLERLHPHTLLFPTRIEPHRWRFEGEKRQGQARRDQSIILDLAKFITWVNDYCHRLRRDDGIPDDGRGRLKPSRFRRTLAWFIRRRPRGLVAASIQHGHAHTQMLQGYAGSYESGFPDEYAFEDWLYRLECLSDDEQALSEGEHVSGPAADTYRSRISGAHREFAGRVLTKQRQARDLMGNPLLQIHHGEGMTCVLNPATAACQLRGTVDDPLVTPDTDDCRPQCPNIARTDRDVEHVKRRAAELAEIIADPLAPPIRHERERHELGRLKSIIDAHQRGAADR
;
A
#
# COMPACT_ATOMS: atom_id res chain seq x y z
N MET A 1 -28.05 -6.74 5.56
CA MET A 1 -28.20 -5.78 6.66
C MET A 1 -28.06 -6.55 7.97
N LEU A 2 -26.91 -6.38 8.64
CA LEU A 2 -26.42 -7.22 9.75
C LEU A 2 -27.25 -7.13 11.04
N GLU A 3 -28.16 -6.17 11.12
CA GLU A 3 -29.04 -5.87 12.26
C GLU A 3 -30.11 -6.94 12.53
N ARG A 4 -30.34 -7.89 11.61
CA ARG A 4 -31.37 -8.94 11.74
C ARG A 4 -30.88 -10.22 12.43
N LEU A 5 -29.61 -10.27 12.87
CA LEU A 5 -28.98 -11.48 13.40
C LEU A 5 -29.09 -11.64 14.93
N HIS A 6 -29.47 -10.60 15.68
CA HIS A 6 -29.77 -10.71 17.11
C HIS A 6 -30.73 -9.59 17.57
N PRO A 7 -31.47 -9.76 18.69
CA PRO A 7 -32.52 -8.82 19.12
C PRO A 7 -32.01 -7.62 19.96
N HIS A 8 -30.73 -7.23 19.84
CA HIS A 8 -30.17 -6.11 20.60
C HIS A 8 -30.04 -4.87 19.71
N THR A 9 -30.12 -3.70 20.33
CA THR A 9 -30.10 -2.38 19.68
C THR A 9 -28.73 -1.95 19.15
N LEU A 10 -27.68 -2.74 19.37
CA LEU A 10 -26.31 -2.46 18.97
C LEU A 10 -25.79 -3.59 18.10
N LEU A 11 -25.14 -3.26 16.99
CA LEU A 11 -24.64 -4.22 15.99
C LEU A 11 -23.60 -5.23 16.55
N PHE A 12 -23.00 -4.95 17.71
CA PHE A 12 -21.98 -5.79 18.35
C PHE A 12 -22.10 -5.79 19.89
N PRO A 13 -23.05 -6.56 20.47
CA PRO A 13 -23.19 -6.67 21.91
C PRO A 13 -22.12 -7.63 22.49
N THR A 14 -21.71 -7.42 23.75
CA THR A 14 -20.64 -8.22 24.37
C THR A 14 -21.08 -9.56 24.96
N ARG A 15 -22.37 -9.91 24.91
CA ARG A 15 -22.93 -11.25 25.16
C ARG A 15 -24.17 -11.48 24.29
N ILE A 16 -24.40 -12.72 23.88
CA ILE A 16 -25.47 -13.13 22.93
C ILE A 16 -26.72 -13.72 23.64
N GLU A 17 -26.66 -13.97 24.96
CA GLU A 17 -27.77 -14.64 25.68
C GLU A 17 -28.67 -13.70 26.50
N PRO A 18 -29.98 -14.00 26.62
CA PRO A 18 -30.96 -13.13 27.26
C PRO A 18 -30.92 -13.23 28.80
N HIS A 19 -31.09 -12.06 29.41
CA HIS A 19 -30.86 -11.74 30.81
C HIS A 19 -31.96 -12.28 31.77
N ARG A 20 -31.56 -12.86 32.92
CA ARG A 20 -32.32 -12.75 34.18
C ARG A 20 -31.35 -12.66 35.36
N TRP A 21 -31.33 -11.53 36.07
CA TRP A 21 -31.59 -11.40 37.52
C TRP A 21 -31.12 -10.02 38.04
N ARG A 22 -31.94 -9.47 38.95
CA ARG A 22 -31.95 -8.11 39.50
C ARG A 22 -30.72 -7.81 40.37
N PHE A 23 -30.23 -6.57 40.31
CA PHE A 23 -29.37 -5.98 41.33
C PHE A 23 -29.83 -4.56 41.68
N GLU A 24 -30.12 -4.35 42.96
CA GLU A 24 -30.03 -3.04 43.61
C GLU A 24 -28.55 -2.67 43.75
N GLY A 25 -28.23 -1.39 43.51
CA GLY A 25 -27.00 -0.77 44.01
C GLY A 25 -25.78 -0.82 43.08
N GLU A 26 -25.41 0.36 42.60
CA GLU A 26 -24.06 0.83 42.23
C GLU A 26 -23.63 0.88 40.74
N LYS A 27 -23.46 2.14 40.29
CA LYS A 27 -22.56 2.71 39.27
C LYS A 27 -22.45 1.98 37.92
N ARG A 28 -23.12 2.56 36.91
CA ARG A 28 -23.02 2.32 35.45
C ARG A 28 -22.03 1.20 35.04
N GLN A 29 -22.52 -0.04 34.96
CA GLN A 29 -21.80 -1.15 34.34
C GLN A 29 -21.79 -0.98 32.81
N GLY A 30 -20.71 -0.46 32.26
CA GLY A 30 -20.48 -0.48 30.81
C GLY A 30 -20.30 -1.93 30.33
N GLN A 31 -20.90 -2.26 29.19
CA GLN A 31 -20.79 -3.58 28.55
C GLN A 31 -19.38 -3.90 27.99
N ALA A 32 -18.36 -3.05 28.22
CA ALA A 32 -17.04 -3.20 27.61
C ALA A 32 -16.21 -4.36 28.23
N ARG A 33 -15.41 -5.05 27.41
CA ARG A 33 -14.46 -6.06 27.89
C ARG A 33 -13.39 -5.40 28.77
N ARG A 34 -12.93 -6.11 29.80
CA ARG A 34 -11.83 -5.67 30.67
C ARG A 34 -10.48 -5.88 29.97
N ASP A 35 -9.51 -5.01 30.23
CA ASP A 35 -8.16 -5.05 29.65
C ASP A 35 -7.46 -6.42 29.80
N GLN A 36 -7.60 -7.05 30.97
CA GLN A 36 -7.02 -8.36 31.23
C GLN A 36 -7.62 -9.46 30.34
N SER A 37 -8.92 -9.37 30.01
CA SER A 37 -9.55 -10.29 29.07
C SER A 37 -9.02 -10.09 27.65
N ILE A 38 -8.81 -8.84 27.22
CA ILE A 38 -8.27 -8.52 25.90
C ILE A 38 -6.82 -9.04 25.77
N ILE A 39 -6.00 -8.95 26.80
CA ILE A 39 -4.64 -9.52 26.80
C ILE A 39 -4.67 -11.03 26.56
N LEU A 40 -5.62 -11.75 27.18
CA LEU A 40 -5.77 -13.19 27.00
C LEU A 40 -6.27 -13.54 25.59
N ASP A 41 -7.20 -12.76 25.05
CA ASP A 41 -7.70 -12.94 23.68
C ASP A 41 -6.60 -12.70 22.65
N LEU A 42 -5.77 -11.66 22.84
CA LEU A 42 -4.63 -11.38 21.96
C LEU A 42 -3.60 -12.50 21.99
N ALA A 43 -3.35 -13.10 23.16
CA ALA A 43 -2.47 -14.27 23.25
C ALA A 43 -3.05 -15.45 22.46
N LYS A 44 -4.35 -15.74 22.59
CA LYS A 44 -5.03 -16.80 21.82
C LYS A 44 -4.99 -16.53 20.32
N PHE A 45 -5.17 -15.27 19.92
CA PHE A 45 -5.08 -14.86 18.52
C PHE A 45 -3.69 -15.09 17.94
N ILE A 46 -2.63 -14.67 18.65
CA ILE A 46 -1.24 -14.90 18.23
C ILE A 46 -0.95 -16.40 18.09
N THR A 47 -1.36 -17.22 19.07
CA THR A 47 -1.22 -18.69 18.98
C THR A 47 -1.92 -19.23 17.75
N TRP A 48 -3.17 -18.84 17.51
CA TRP A 48 -3.93 -19.30 16.35
C TRP A 48 -3.27 -18.90 15.02
N VAL A 49 -2.74 -17.67 14.89
CA VAL A 49 -2.03 -17.23 13.68
C VAL A 49 -0.78 -18.06 13.46
N ASN A 50 0.02 -18.27 14.50
CA ASN A 50 1.27 -19.03 14.39
C ASN A 50 1.01 -20.51 14.05
N ASP A 51 -0.01 -21.12 14.65
CA ASP A 51 -0.43 -22.48 14.31
C ASP A 51 -0.92 -22.58 12.85
N TYR A 52 -1.64 -21.56 12.38
CA TYR A 52 -2.07 -21.46 10.99
C TYR A 52 -0.90 -21.37 10.01
N CYS A 53 0.07 -20.49 10.27
CA CYS A 53 1.28 -20.33 9.46
C CYS A 53 2.11 -21.62 9.45
N HIS A 54 2.30 -22.27 10.61
CA HIS A 54 2.99 -23.56 10.71
C HIS A 54 2.31 -24.65 9.86
N ARG A 55 0.98 -24.78 9.98
CA ARG A 55 0.22 -25.79 9.22
C ARG A 55 0.31 -25.59 7.71
N LEU A 56 0.37 -24.35 7.25
CA LEU A 56 0.48 -24.01 5.83
C LEU A 56 1.92 -23.80 5.35
N ARG A 57 2.92 -24.04 6.20
CA ARG A 57 4.35 -23.82 5.91
C ARG A 57 4.66 -22.41 5.39
N ARG A 58 4.03 -21.41 5.99
CA ARG A 58 4.31 -19.99 5.74
C ARG A 58 5.33 -19.47 6.76
N ASP A 59 6.13 -18.51 6.34
CA ASP A 59 7.18 -17.84 7.11
C ASP A 59 6.71 -16.54 7.81
N ASP A 60 5.43 -16.18 7.67
CA ASP A 60 4.82 -14.94 8.16
C ASP A 60 4.20 -15.05 9.57
N GLY A 61 4.73 -15.94 10.42
CA GLY A 61 4.32 -16.05 11.83
C GLY A 61 4.62 -14.78 12.62
N ILE A 62 3.86 -14.54 13.70
CA ILE A 62 4.07 -13.41 14.62
C ILE A 62 5.14 -13.81 15.65
N PRO A 63 6.36 -13.23 15.59
CA PRO A 63 7.43 -13.56 16.52
C PRO A 63 7.21 -12.94 17.91
N ASP A 64 7.85 -13.50 18.94
CA ASP A 64 7.92 -12.85 20.25
C ASP A 64 8.79 -11.59 20.16
N ASP A 65 8.29 -10.48 20.69
CA ASP A 65 8.96 -9.18 20.67
C ASP A 65 9.80 -8.92 21.93
N GLY A 66 9.88 -9.89 22.85
CA GLY A 66 10.74 -9.86 24.04
C GLY A 66 10.26 -8.88 25.12
N ARG A 67 9.09 -8.23 24.96
CA ARG A 67 8.54 -7.26 25.92
C ARG A 67 7.36 -7.82 26.71
N GLY A 68 7.24 -9.14 26.77
CA GLY A 68 6.16 -9.86 27.42
C GLY A 68 4.82 -9.74 26.69
N ARG A 69 3.73 -10.19 27.36
CA ARG A 69 2.39 -10.32 26.74
C ARG A 69 1.93 -9.03 26.05
N LEU A 70 1.40 -9.19 24.84
CA LEU A 70 0.91 -8.09 24.02
C LEU A 70 -0.27 -7.39 24.71
N LYS A 71 -0.11 -6.08 24.97
CA LYS A 71 -1.14 -5.24 25.58
C LYS A 71 -2.09 -4.67 24.52
N PRO A 72 -3.36 -4.36 24.85
CA PRO A 72 -4.32 -3.79 23.90
C PRO A 72 -3.83 -2.50 23.25
N SER A 73 -3.13 -1.65 24.00
CA SER A 73 -2.53 -0.41 23.50
C SER A 73 -1.43 -0.64 22.46
N ARG A 74 -0.60 -1.67 22.64
CA ARG A 74 0.46 -2.05 21.70
C ARG A 74 -0.14 -2.62 20.41
N PHE A 75 -1.10 -3.53 20.54
CA PHE A 75 -1.84 -4.09 19.41
C PHE A 75 -2.55 -3.00 18.60
N ARG A 76 -3.28 -2.09 19.27
CA ARG A 76 -3.96 -0.96 18.61
C ARG A 76 -2.99 -0.07 17.85
N ARG A 77 -1.81 0.20 18.40
CA ARG A 77 -0.78 1.04 17.76
C ARG A 77 -0.22 0.39 16.49
N THR A 78 0.06 -0.92 16.54
CA THR A 78 0.50 -1.69 15.37
C THR A 78 -0.61 -1.75 14.32
N LEU A 79 -1.84 -2.04 14.72
CA LEU A 79 -2.98 -2.09 13.79
C LEU A 79 -3.23 -0.73 13.12
N ALA A 80 -3.21 0.37 13.88
CA ALA A 80 -3.35 1.72 13.33
C ALA A 80 -2.21 2.07 12.35
N TRP A 81 -0.98 1.63 12.63
CA TRP A 81 0.17 1.76 11.72
C TRP A 81 -0.07 1.04 10.39
N PHE A 82 -0.65 -0.15 10.42
CA PHE A 82 -0.99 -0.91 9.21
C PHE A 82 -2.18 -0.33 8.46
N ILE A 83 -3.25 0.06 9.15
CA ILE A 83 -4.42 0.66 8.52
C ILE A 83 -4.02 1.96 7.81
N ARG A 84 -3.22 2.81 8.45
CA ARG A 84 -2.75 4.08 7.87
C ARG A 84 -1.94 3.89 6.59
N ARG A 85 -1.17 2.80 6.48
CA ARG A 85 -0.36 2.48 5.30
C ARG A 85 -1.13 1.84 4.14
N ARG A 86 -2.46 1.79 4.22
CA ARG A 86 -3.31 1.40 3.10
C ARG A 86 -3.85 2.66 2.42
N PRO A 87 -4.18 2.60 1.12
CA PRO A 87 -4.91 3.69 0.47
C PRO A 87 -6.17 4.07 1.28
N ARG A 88 -6.36 5.36 1.57
CA ARG A 88 -7.43 5.90 2.45
C ARG A 88 -7.32 5.45 3.92
N GLY A 89 -6.15 5.00 4.32
CA GLY A 89 -5.86 4.42 5.63
C GLY A 89 -6.09 5.36 6.79
N LEU A 90 -5.79 6.65 6.66
CA LEU A 90 -6.04 7.64 7.71
C LEU A 90 -7.53 7.90 7.94
N VAL A 91 -8.34 7.90 6.89
CA VAL A 91 -9.80 7.99 7.01
C VAL A 91 -10.36 6.72 7.67
N ALA A 92 -9.91 5.55 7.22
CA ALA A 92 -10.31 4.26 7.79
C ALA A 92 -9.92 4.13 9.27
N ALA A 93 -8.69 4.52 9.63
CA ALA A 93 -8.21 4.52 11.02
C ALA A 93 -8.99 5.51 11.89
N SER A 94 -9.31 6.69 11.36
CA SER A 94 -10.09 7.72 12.05
C SER A 94 -11.54 7.27 12.33
N ILE A 95 -12.15 6.56 11.39
CA ILE A 95 -13.48 5.96 11.55
C ILE A 95 -13.43 4.78 12.52
N GLN A 96 -12.49 3.85 12.34
CA GLN A 96 -12.38 2.63 13.14
C GLN A 96 -12.05 2.89 14.62
N HIS A 97 -11.31 3.96 14.90
CA HIS A 97 -10.94 4.32 16.27
C HIS A 97 -11.78 5.46 16.86
N GLY A 98 -12.87 5.86 16.18
CA GLY A 98 -13.94 6.72 16.69
C GLY A 98 -13.47 7.86 17.60
N HIS A 99 -13.09 9.01 17.02
CA HIS A 99 -12.89 10.28 17.75
C HIS A 99 -12.10 10.21 19.08
N ALA A 100 -11.11 9.32 19.23
CA ALA A 100 -10.03 9.46 20.22
C ALA A 100 -8.89 10.35 19.67
N HIS A 101 -9.32 11.44 19.03
CA HIS A 101 -8.60 12.49 18.30
C HIS A 101 -8.40 13.64 19.30
N THR A 102 -7.22 13.93 19.84
CA THR A 102 -6.27 14.85 19.19
C THR A 102 -4.83 14.71 19.73
N GLN A 103 -4.62 14.20 20.96
CA GLN A 103 -3.31 14.31 21.63
C GLN A 103 -2.26 13.25 21.24
N MET A 104 -2.67 12.02 20.89
CA MET A 104 -1.70 11.01 20.40
C MET A 104 -1.31 11.25 18.94
N LEU A 105 -2.15 11.96 18.19
CA LEU A 105 -1.84 12.39 16.83
C LEU A 105 -0.88 13.59 16.85
N GLN A 106 -0.93 14.48 17.84
CA GLN A 106 -0.01 15.63 17.99
C GLN A 106 1.47 15.27 18.12
N GLY A 107 1.83 14.05 18.52
CA GLY A 107 3.22 13.58 18.46
C GLY A 107 3.75 13.43 17.02
N TYR A 108 2.87 13.48 16.02
CA TYR A 108 3.15 13.36 14.59
C TYR A 108 2.28 14.28 13.71
N ALA A 109 1.46 15.19 14.26
CA ALA A 109 0.43 15.95 13.53
C ALA A 109 0.42 17.44 13.90
N GLY A 110 0.53 18.28 12.87
CA GLY A 110 0.14 19.69 12.91
C GLY A 110 -1.37 19.87 13.07
N SER A 111 -1.79 21.12 13.23
CA SER A 111 -3.15 21.51 13.59
C SER A 111 -4.21 21.14 12.53
N TYR A 112 -5.45 20.96 13.01
CA TYR A 112 -6.69 20.72 12.25
C TYR A 112 -7.08 21.88 11.28
N GLU A 113 -6.21 22.88 11.09
CA GLU A 113 -6.46 24.06 10.26
C GLU A 113 -6.09 23.85 8.78
N SER A 114 -5.23 22.88 8.45
CA SER A 114 -4.94 22.48 7.06
C SER A 114 -5.90 21.38 6.64
N GLY A 115 -6.86 21.68 5.77
CA GLY A 115 -7.92 20.75 5.37
C GLY A 115 -7.43 19.42 4.76
N PHE A 116 -8.37 18.49 4.55
CA PHE A 116 -8.16 17.14 3.99
C PHE A 116 -7.19 17.00 2.79
N PRO A 117 -7.09 17.96 1.84
CA PRO A 117 -6.14 17.86 0.73
C PRO A 117 -4.67 17.88 1.14
N ASP A 118 -4.31 18.52 2.26
CA ASP A 118 -2.91 18.58 2.73
C ASP A 118 -2.53 17.32 3.52
N GLU A 119 -3.50 16.68 4.19
CA GLU A 119 -3.31 15.37 4.80
C GLU A 119 -3.05 14.30 3.74
N TYR A 120 -3.86 14.26 2.67
CA TYR A 120 -3.68 13.31 1.57
C TYR A 120 -2.32 13.48 0.88
N ALA A 121 -1.91 14.73 0.61
CA ALA A 121 -0.60 15.02 0.02
C ALA A 121 0.56 14.56 0.94
N PHE A 122 0.41 14.70 2.26
CA PHE A 122 1.40 14.20 3.22
C PHE A 122 1.47 12.66 3.24
N GLU A 123 0.35 11.97 3.10
CA GLU A 123 0.33 10.50 3.00
C GLU A 123 0.96 10.00 1.70
N ASP A 124 0.59 10.60 0.57
CA ASP A 124 1.16 10.27 -0.74
C ASP A 124 2.67 10.53 -0.74
N TRP A 125 3.11 11.62 -0.12
CA TRP A 125 4.52 11.93 0.06
C TRP A 125 5.28 10.84 0.84
N LEU A 126 4.74 10.41 1.99
CA LEU A 126 5.35 9.35 2.81
C LEU A 126 5.41 8.03 2.04
N TYR A 127 4.34 7.68 1.34
CA TYR A 127 4.29 6.47 0.51
C TYR A 127 5.37 6.50 -0.59
N ARG A 128 5.50 7.62 -1.30
CA ARG A 128 6.54 7.78 -2.32
C ARG A 128 7.94 7.66 -1.74
N LEU A 129 8.21 8.20 -0.54
CA LEU A 129 9.50 8.00 0.11
C LEU A 129 9.80 6.55 0.48
N GLU A 130 8.79 5.81 0.96
CA GLU A 130 8.95 4.37 1.24
C GLU A 130 9.31 3.62 -0.06
N CYS A 131 8.58 3.86 -1.16
CA CYS A 131 8.89 3.27 -2.47
C CYS A 131 10.30 3.63 -2.96
N LEU A 132 10.71 4.90 -2.84
CA LEU A 132 12.05 5.35 -3.23
C LEU A 132 13.16 4.68 -2.41
N SER A 133 12.90 4.40 -1.13
CA SER A 133 13.84 3.66 -0.28
C SER A 133 13.95 2.21 -0.72
N ASP A 134 12.84 1.56 -1.04
CA ASP A 134 12.83 0.19 -1.56
C ASP A 134 13.55 0.10 -2.92
N ASP A 135 13.35 1.11 -3.77
CA ASP A 135 14.00 1.23 -5.07
C ASP A 135 15.50 1.47 -4.96
N GLU A 136 15.94 2.30 -4.01
CA GLU A 136 17.38 2.53 -3.77
C GLU A 136 18.05 1.27 -3.25
N GLN A 137 17.42 0.59 -2.29
CA GLN A 137 17.91 -0.70 -1.79
C GLN A 137 18.03 -1.72 -2.94
N ALA A 138 17.00 -1.88 -3.77
CA ALA A 138 17.02 -2.80 -4.89
C ALA A 138 18.11 -2.45 -5.93
N LEU A 139 18.30 -1.16 -6.25
CA LEU A 139 19.38 -0.71 -7.11
C LEU A 139 20.77 -0.99 -6.50
N SER A 140 20.93 -0.82 -5.19
CA SER A 140 22.17 -1.10 -4.47
C SER A 140 22.53 -2.59 -4.48
N GLU A 141 21.52 -3.46 -4.49
CA GLU A 141 21.64 -4.92 -4.60
C GLU A 141 21.88 -5.38 -6.05
N GLY A 142 21.88 -4.47 -7.01
CA GLY A 142 22.20 -4.73 -8.41
C GLY A 142 21.01 -4.89 -9.35
N GLU A 143 19.79 -4.48 -8.94
CA GLU A 143 18.58 -4.57 -9.78
C GLU A 143 18.82 -3.98 -11.20
N HIS A 144 18.42 -4.75 -12.21
CA HIS A 144 18.44 -4.30 -13.58
C HIS A 144 17.23 -3.41 -13.86
N VAL A 145 17.47 -2.36 -14.64
CA VAL A 145 16.41 -1.43 -15.08
C VAL A 145 16.56 -1.20 -16.58
N SER A 146 15.49 -1.37 -17.32
CA SER A 146 15.45 -1.15 -18.77
C SER A 146 14.36 -0.16 -19.16
N GLY A 147 14.35 0.23 -20.43
CA GLY A 147 13.37 1.17 -20.99
C GLY A 147 13.91 2.59 -21.16
N PRO A 148 13.14 3.44 -21.87
CA PRO A 148 13.57 4.79 -22.24
C PRO A 148 13.87 5.70 -21.04
N ALA A 149 13.17 5.50 -19.91
CA ALA A 149 13.39 6.29 -18.71
C ALA A 149 14.35 5.66 -17.69
N ALA A 150 15.05 4.57 -18.03
CA ALA A 150 15.88 3.83 -17.07
C ALA A 150 16.99 4.68 -16.42
N ASP A 151 17.66 5.53 -17.20
CA ASP A 151 18.73 6.39 -16.66
C ASP A 151 18.17 7.53 -15.82
N THR A 152 17.02 8.09 -16.22
CA THR A 152 16.31 9.10 -15.43
C THR A 152 15.80 8.50 -14.11
N TYR A 153 15.30 7.26 -14.12
CA TYR A 153 14.93 6.53 -12.92
C TYR A 153 16.11 6.46 -11.95
N ARG A 154 17.26 5.91 -12.38
CA ARG A 154 18.47 5.80 -11.53
C ARG A 154 18.93 7.16 -10.99
N SER A 155 18.93 8.18 -11.85
CA SER A 155 19.32 9.54 -11.47
C SER A 155 18.38 10.12 -10.40
N ARG A 156 17.06 9.92 -10.56
CA ARG A 156 16.06 10.38 -9.58
C ARG A 156 16.15 9.62 -8.27
N ILE A 157 16.30 8.30 -8.27
CA ILE A 157 16.49 7.50 -7.04
C ILE A 157 17.74 7.99 -6.27
N SER A 158 18.88 8.11 -6.96
CA SER A 158 20.12 8.59 -6.32
C SER A 158 20.01 10.04 -5.83
N GLY A 159 19.31 10.91 -6.58
CA GLY A 159 19.01 12.28 -6.15
C GLY A 159 18.11 12.31 -4.92
N ALA A 160 17.02 11.55 -4.93
CA ALA A 160 16.04 11.48 -3.86
C ALA A 160 16.66 10.93 -2.57
N HIS A 161 17.46 9.86 -2.65
CA HIS A 161 18.17 9.33 -1.50
C HIS A 161 19.06 10.40 -0.86
N ARG A 162 19.83 11.16 -1.65
CA ARG A 162 20.67 12.26 -1.12
C ARG A 162 19.87 13.41 -0.52
N GLU A 163 18.72 13.77 -1.10
CA GLU A 163 17.93 14.91 -0.65
C GLU A 163 17.05 14.59 0.58
N PHE A 164 16.56 13.36 0.68
CA PHE A 164 15.54 12.97 1.66
C PHE A 164 16.03 12.01 2.74
N ALA A 165 17.20 11.37 2.59
CA ALA A 165 17.74 10.51 3.63
C ALA A 165 17.89 11.28 4.96
N GLY A 166 17.22 10.78 6.01
CA GLY A 166 17.27 11.35 7.36
C GLY A 166 16.46 12.65 7.55
N ARG A 167 15.69 13.10 6.55
CA ARG A 167 14.93 14.36 6.64
C ARG A 167 13.59 14.14 7.35
N VAL A 168 13.34 14.89 8.43
CA VAL A 168 12.07 14.88 9.16
C VAL A 168 11.26 16.13 8.77
N LEU A 169 10.09 15.96 8.17
CA LEU A 169 9.17 17.07 7.96
C LEU A 169 8.47 17.44 9.26
N THR A 170 8.44 18.74 9.55
CA THR A 170 7.80 19.28 10.76
C THR A 170 6.42 19.85 10.48
N LYS A 171 6.04 20.07 9.21
CA LYS A 171 4.76 20.68 8.81
C LYS A 171 4.18 20.02 7.55
N GLN A 172 2.87 19.74 7.54
CA GLN A 172 2.16 19.10 6.42
C GLN A 172 2.19 19.92 5.12
N ARG A 173 2.07 21.25 5.20
CA ARG A 173 2.10 22.14 4.03
C ARG A 173 3.38 21.99 3.18
N GLN A 174 4.50 21.61 3.83
CA GLN A 174 5.76 21.35 3.14
C GLN A 174 5.69 20.10 2.25
N ALA A 175 4.83 19.13 2.57
CA ALA A 175 4.68 17.93 1.74
C ALA A 175 4.08 18.25 0.38
N ARG A 176 3.10 19.16 0.29
CA ARG A 176 2.51 19.57 -0.99
C ARG A 176 3.54 20.17 -1.94
N ASP A 177 4.40 21.05 -1.43
CA ASP A 177 5.49 21.64 -2.20
C ASP A 177 6.50 20.58 -2.64
N LEU A 178 6.76 19.58 -1.78
CA LEU A 178 7.63 18.46 -2.09
C LEU A 178 7.03 17.51 -3.12
N MET A 179 5.70 17.38 -3.21
CA MET A 179 5.07 16.56 -4.25
C MET A 179 5.42 17.06 -5.66
N GLY A 180 5.61 18.37 -5.85
CA GLY A 180 6.09 18.93 -7.11
C GLY A 180 7.57 18.65 -7.41
N ASN A 181 8.34 18.09 -6.47
CA ASN A 181 9.75 17.78 -6.69
C ASN A 181 9.89 16.67 -7.76
N PRO A 182 10.60 16.91 -8.87
CA PRO A 182 10.81 15.92 -9.93
C PRO A 182 11.42 14.60 -9.45
N LEU A 183 12.17 14.60 -8.34
CA LEU A 183 12.76 13.40 -7.74
C LEU A 183 11.70 12.44 -7.18
N LEU A 184 10.54 12.97 -6.76
CA LEU A 184 9.40 12.18 -6.25
C LEU A 184 8.41 11.79 -7.36
N GLN A 185 8.69 12.14 -8.61
CA GLN A 185 7.80 11.87 -9.75
C GLN A 185 8.09 10.48 -10.33
N ILE A 186 7.98 9.46 -9.49
CA ILE A 186 8.11 8.03 -9.83
C ILE A 186 6.84 7.34 -9.35
N HIS A 187 6.16 6.64 -10.26
CA HIS A 187 4.88 5.99 -9.99
C HIS A 187 4.94 4.53 -10.45
N HIS A 188 4.76 3.61 -9.51
CA HIS A 188 4.74 2.18 -9.81
C HIS A 188 3.37 1.75 -10.32
N GLY A 189 3.35 0.98 -11.39
CA GLY A 189 2.17 0.35 -11.96
C GLY A 189 2.38 -1.15 -12.15
N GLU A 190 1.39 -1.82 -12.75
CA GLU A 190 1.47 -3.25 -13.01
C GLU A 190 2.45 -3.58 -14.15
N GLY A 191 3.66 -4.00 -13.79
CA GLY A 191 4.70 -4.40 -14.76
C GLY A 191 5.38 -3.23 -15.47
N MET A 192 5.31 -2.04 -14.89
CA MET A 192 6.06 -0.87 -15.32
C MET A 192 6.18 0.17 -14.20
N THR A 193 7.25 0.95 -14.24
CA THR A 193 7.45 2.12 -13.38
C THR A 193 7.48 3.37 -14.24
N CYS A 194 6.55 4.31 -13.99
CA CYS A 194 6.46 5.58 -14.69
C CYS A 194 7.34 6.64 -14.02
N VAL A 195 8.40 7.05 -14.70
CA VAL A 195 9.23 8.19 -14.34
C VAL A 195 8.59 9.43 -14.96
N LEU A 196 7.62 10.01 -14.25
CA LEU A 196 6.72 10.99 -14.84
C LEU A 196 7.50 12.24 -15.30
N ASN A 197 7.35 12.54 -16.57
CA ASN A 197 7.50 13.85 -17.15
C ASN A 197 6.15 14.21 -17.80
N PRO A 198 5.36 15.12 -17.21
CA PRO A 198 4.02 15.44 -17.70
C PRO A 198 4.01 15.95 -19.15
N ALA A 199 5.09 16.60 -19.60
CA ALA A 199 5.18 17.15 -20.96
C ALA A 199 5.35 16.07 -22.05
N THR A 200 5.85 14.88 -21.69
CA THR A 200 6.12 13.78 -22.64
C THR A 200 5.30 12.52 -22.34
N ALA A 201 4.42 12.58 -21.33
CA ALA A 201 3.54 11.47 -20.98
C ALA A 201 2.59 11.17 -22.15
N ALA A 202 2.51 9.89 -22.54
CA ALA A 202 1.60 9.43 -23.59
C ALA A 202 0.27 8.90 -23.01
N CYS A 203 0.20 8.68 -21.70
CA CYS A 203 -1.01 8.33 -20.98
C CYS A 203 -1.81 9.57 -20.59
N GLN A 204 -3.04 9.37 -20.15
CA GLN A 204 -3.82 10.42 -19.50
C GLN A 204 -3.16 10.86 -18.18
N LEU A 205 -3.30 12.15 -17.89
CA LEU A 205 -2.88 12.74 -16.62
C LEU A 205 -4.10 13.03 -15.76
N ARG A 206 -3.99 12.78 -14.46
CA ARG A 206 -4.96 13.23 -13.46
C ARG A 206 -4.43 14.53 -12.87
N GLY A 207 -5.04 15.65 -13.28
CA GLY A 207 -4.55 17.00 -12.99
C GLY A 207 -4.03 17.70 -14.24
N THR A 208 -3.51 18.92 -14.08
CA THR A 208 -2.89 19.69 -15.16
C THR A 208 -1.37 19.52 -15.15
N VAL A 209 -0.71 19.73 -16.30
CA VAL A 209 0.76 19.62 -16.44
C VAL A 209 1.54 20.44 -15.41
N ASP A 210 1.03 21.62 -15.05
CA ASP A 210 1.66 22.52 -14.08
C ASP A 210 1.23 22.27 -12.62
N ASP A 211 0.37 21.27 -12.36
CA ASP A 211 -0.08 20.93 -11.01
C ASP A 211 1.00 20.11 -10.26
N PRO A 212 1.49 20.55 -9.09
CA PRO A 212 2.39 19.76 -8.26
C PRO A 212 1.87 18.38 -7.86
N LEU A 213 0.54 18.18 -7.89
CA LEU A 213 -0.13 16.91 -7.60
C LEU A 213 -0.53 16.13 -8.86
N VAL A 214 -0.02 16.51 -10.03
CA VAL A 214 -0.25 15.76 -11.26
C VAL A 214 0.23 14.32 -11.10
N THR A 215 -0.60 13.37 -11.55
CA THR A 215 -0.25 11.95 -11.52
C THR A 215 -0.57 11.30 -12.87
N PRO A 216 0.22 10.31 -13.32
CA PRO A 216 -0.14 9.54 -14.50
C PRO A 216 -1.32 8.63 -14.18
N ASP A 217 -2.15 8.37 -15.19
CA ASP A 217 -3.02 7.21 -15.15
C ASP A 217 -2.20 5.95 -15.48
N THR A 218 -1.81 5.21 -14.44
CA THR A 218 -0.97 4.00 -14.58
C THR A 218 -1.65 2.90 -15.39
N ASP A 219 -2.99 2.91 -15.43
CA ASP A 219 -3.80 1.92 -16.14
C ASP A 219 -3.92 2.24 -17.65
N ASP A 220 -3.66 3.48 -18.07
CA ASP A 220 -3.66 3.93 -19.49
C ASP A 220 -2.23 4.07 -20.06
N CYS A 221 -1.27 3.34 -19.49
CA CYS A 221 0.12 3.41 -19.95
C CYS A 221 0.28 2.92 -21.40
N ARG A 222 0.84 3.78 -22.27
CA ARG A 222 1.06 3.47 -23.68
C ARG A 222 2.40 2.76 -23.90
N PRO A 223 2.48 1.68 -24.73
CA PRO A 223 3.70 0.87 -24.86
C PRO A 223 4.97 1.63 -25.27
N GLN A 224 4.85 2.69 -26.09
CA GLN A 224 5.97 3.51 -26.54
C GLN A 224 6.18 4.79 -25.71
N CYS A 225 5.57 4.90 -24.52
CA CYS A 225 5.73 6.09 -23.69
C CYS A 225 7.19 6.27 -23.25
N PRO A 226 7.79 7.45 -23.45
CA PRO A 226 9.20 7.70 -23.09
C PRO A 226 9.44 7.68 -21.58
N ASN A 227 8.37 7.79 -20.77
CA ASN A 227 8.46 7.82 -19.31
C ASN A 227 8.52 6.43 -18.66
N ILE A 228 8.54 5.35 -19.45
CA ILE A 228 8.55 3.98 -18.92
C ILE A 228 9.97 3.57 -18.55
N ALA A 229 10.14 3.17 -17.30
CA ALA A 229 11.21 2.30 -16.84
C ALA A 229 10.61 0.93 -16.46
N ARG A 230 11.42 -0.13 -16.53
CA ARG A 230 11.07 -1.47 -16.07
C ARG A 230 12.19 -2.03 -15.23
N THR A 231 11.90 -2.29 -13.96
CA THR A 231 12.78 -2.98 -13.03
C THR A 231 12.66 -4.51 -13.19
N ASP A 232 13.55 -5.27 -12.55
CA ASP A 232 13.39 -6.74 -12.48
C ASP A 232 12.04 -7.14 -11.85
N ARG A 233 11.61 -6.41 -10.81
CA ARG A 233 10.30 -6.58 -10.17
C ARG A 233 9.14 -6.37 -11.15
N ASP A 234 9.21 -5.33 -11.98
CA ASP A 234 8.24 -5.07 -13.03
C ASP A 234 8.20 -6.22 -14.05
N VAL A 235 9.36 -6.70 -14.48
CA VAL A 235 9.43 -7.78 -15.47
C VAL A 235 8.95 -9.10 -14.90
N GLU A 236 9.13 -9.36 -13.61
CA GLU A 236 8.54 -10.53 -12.96
C GLU A 236 7.00 -10.48 -12.95
N HIS A 237 6.41 -9.29 -12.79
CA HIS A 237 4.98 -9.10 -13.00
C HIS A 237 4.57 -9.39 -14.45
N VAL A 238 5.33 -8.89 -15.44
CA VAL A 238 5.09 -9.13 -16.87
C VAL A 238 5.18 -10.63 -17.21
N LYS A 239 6.14 -11.37 -16.64
CA LYS A 239 6.27 -12.82 -16.84
C LYS A 239 5.07 -13.58 -16.30
N ARG A 240 4.63 -13.28 -15.07
CA ARG A 240 3.42 -13.89 -14.49
C ARG A 240 2.21 -13.65 -15.38
N ARG A 241 2.02 -12.39 -15.82
CA ARG A 241 0.92 -12.04 -16.71
C ARG A 241 0.99 -12.75 -18.07
N ALA A 242 2.19 -12.90 -18.63
CA ALA A 242 2.41 -13.64 -19.87
C ALA A 242 2.09 -15.13 -19.71
N ALA A 243 2.42 -15.73 -18.56
CA ALA A 243 2.10 -17.12 -18.26
C ALA A 243 0.57 -17.33 -18.15
N GLU A 244 -0.12 -16.49 -17.38
CA GLU A 244 -1.59 -16.51 -17.27
C GLU A 244 -2.25 -16.38 -18.65
N LEU A 245 -1.77 -15.46 -19.47
CA LEU A 245 -2.32 -15.23 -20.80
C LEU A 245 -2.05 -16.41 -21.75
N ALA A 246 -0.92 -17.08 -21.62
CA ALA A 246 -0.61 -18.29 -22.39
C ALA A 246 -1.55 -19.44 -22.04
N GLU A 247 -1.92 -19.60 -20.76
CA GLU A 247 -2.93 -20.58 -20.33
C GLU A 247 -4.30 -20.29 -20.94
N ILE A 248 -4.73 -19.01 -20.93
CA ILE A 248 -6.00 -18.59 -21.55
C ILE A 248 -6.01 -18.87 -23.05
N ILE A 249 -4.93 -18.56 -23.76
CA ILE A 249 -4.82 -18.81 -25.20
C ILE A 249 -4.85 -20.30 -25.52
N ALA A 250 -4.35 -21.14 -24.62
CA ALA A 250 -4.37 -22.59 -24.78
C ALA A 250 -5.75 -23.22 -24.54
N ASP A 251 -6.71 -22.48 -23.95
CA ASP A 251 -8.07 -22.95 -23.73
C ASP A 251 -8.84 -23.04 -25.07
N PRO A 252 -9.20 -24.25 -25.53
CA PRO A 252 -9.92 -24.44 -26.79
C PRO A 252 -11.36 -23.91 -26.77
N LEU A 253 -11.90 -23.55 -25.60
CA LEU A 253 -13.25 -23.00 -25.45
C LEU A 253 -13.31 -21.47 -25.58
N ALA A 254 -12.16 -20.79 -25.71
CA ALA A 254 -12.13 -19.35 -25.85
C ALA A 254 -12.63 -18.88 -27.25
N PRO A 255 -13.43 -17.81 -27.35
CA PRO A 255 -13.91 -17.30 -28.63
C PRO A 255 -12.76 -16.88 -29.57
N PRO A 256 -12.84 -17.15 -30.89
CA PRO A 256 -11.75 -16.89 -31.85
C PRO A 256 -11.30 -15.41 -31.91
N ILE A 257 -12.22 -14.47 -31.70
CA ILE A 257 -11.90 -13.02 -31.65
C ILE A 257 -11.04 -12.67 -30.41
N ARG A 258 -11.17 -13.40 -29.30
CA ARG A 258 -10.32 -13.21 -28.12
C ARG A 258 -8.90 -13.73 -28.37
N HIS A 259 -8.77 -14.86 -29.04
CA HIS A 259 -7.46 -15.47 -29.30
C HIS A 259 -6.49 -14.57 -30.07
N GLU A 260 -6.96 -13.78 -31.04
CA GLU A 260 -6.06 -12.91 -31.81
C GLU A 260 -5.53 -11.74 -30.97
N ARG A 261 -6.42 -11.08 -30.22
CA ARG A 261 -6.03 -10.01 -29.28
C ARG A 261 -5.10 -10.52 -28.20
N GLU A 262 -5.41 -11.67 -27.61
CA GLU A 262 -4.61 -12.28 -26.54
C GLU A 262 -3.25 -12.73 -27.07
N ARG A 263 -3.18 -13.31 -28.28
CA ARG A 263 -1.88 -13.64 -28.92
C ARG A 263 -1.04 -12.40 -29.19
N HIS A 264 -1.64 -11.32 -29.67
CA HIS A 264 -0.93 -10.06 -29.87
C HIS A 264 -0.40 -9.51 -28.54
N GLU A 265 -1.23 -9.52 -27.50
CA GLU A 265 -0.81 -9.06 -26.17
C GLU A 265 0.30 -9.94 -25.58
N LEU A 266 0.21 -11.27 -25.71
CA LEU A 266 1.28 -12.18 -25.29
C LEU A 266 2.59 -11.90 -26.04
N GLY A 267 2.52 -11.65 -27.35
CA GLY A 267 3.68 -11.24 -28.15
C GLY A 267 4.30 -9.94 -27.64
N ARG A 268 3.47 -8.96 -27.26
CA ARG A 268 3.92 -7.70 -26.65
C ARG A 268 4.63 -7.93 -25.32
N LEU A 269 4.05 -8.75 -24.43
CA LEU A 269 4.65 -9.06 -23.12
C LEU A 269 5.99 -9.81 -23.27
N LYS A 270 6.07 -10.78 -24.18
CA LYS A 270 7.32 -11.48 -24.51
C LYS A 270 8.40 -10.52 -25.02
N SER A 271 8.04 -9.60 -25.91
CA SER A 271 8.97 -8.58 -26.42
C SER A 271 9.54 -7.69 -25.31
N ILE A 272 8.72 -7.38 -24.30
CA ILE A 272 9.16 -6.61 -23.11
C ILE A 272 10.17 -7.42 -22.28
N ILE A 273 9.88 -8.69 -22.03
CA ILE A 273 10.76 -9.59 -21.26
C ILE A 273 12.11 -9.73 -21.97
N ASP A 274 12.10 -10.04 -23.27
CA ASP A 274 13.31 -10.22 -24.06
C ASP A 274 14.17 -8.95 -24.09
N ALA A 275 13.55 -7.78 -24.25
CA ALA A 275 14.27 -6.51 -24.27
C ALA A 275 14.98 -6.22 -22.94
N HIS A 276 14.33 -6.53 -21.81
CA HIS A 276 14.93 -6.35 -20.49
C HIS A 276 16.05 -7.36 -20.23
N GLN A 277 15.86 -8.63 -20.59
CA GLN A 277 16.88 -9.66 -20.43
C GLN A 277 18.13 -9.41 -21.27
N ARG A 278 17.98 -8.93 -22.52
CA ARG A 278 19.12 -8.54 -23.36
C ARG A 278 19.93 -7.41 -22.70
N GLY A 279 19.24 -6.37 -22.21
CA GLY A 279 19.90 -5.26 -21.52
C GLY A 279 20.61 -5.67 -20.21
N ALA A 280 20.15 -6.75 -19.57
CA ALA A 280 20.80 -7.30 -18.39
C ALA A 280 22.06 -8.11 -18.74
N ALA A 281 22.07 -8.82 -19.87
CA ALA A 281 23.21 -9.63 -20.31
C ALA A 281 24.40 -8.79 -20.85
N ASP A 282 24.14 -7.55 -21.27
CA ASP A 282 25.15 -6.62 -21.79
C ASP A 282 25.86 -5.80 -20.68
N ARG A 283 25.57 -6.05 -19.39
CA ARG A 283 26.23 -5.45 -18.22
C ARG A 283 27.40 -6.29 -17.71
#